data_AF-A0A938LC61-F1
#
_entry.id   AF-A0A938LC61-F1
#
_cell.length_a   1.000
_cell.length_b   1.000
_cell.length_c   1.000
_cell.angle_alpha   90.00
_cell.angle_beta   90.00
_cell.angle_gamma   90.00
#
_symmetry.space_group_name_H-M   'P 1'
#
loop_
_entity.id
_entity.type
_entity.pdbx_description
1 polymer ?
#
loop_
_entity_poly.entity_id
_entity_poly.type
_entity_poly.pdbx_seq_one_letter_code
_entity_poly.pdbx_strand_id
1 'polypeptide(L)'
;MKPTPLLLALTCLTALFVAADARGTKLSFAPAKGSKVRKTVEQSSEMKLESMTMTLNGEERDLGEMQRSVSKKESYVFVDEYTGVADGKLLGLTRTFEAAKEVQAQSMTTPRGEQNQEREATTELVGKTVAFAFDTEKDEWKREFIGEAGDEELLGGLEADFDLLGFLPGAEVSEGSDWEIDTRALANLFFPGGDLVMVNDEDPEGERAGQLAMREAFEGKGTATYKGLREEDGVSLALIAFEAEISSAWDVEREKRFGGGTEQRTIEMKLAGELTWNMAKQRAEHVTVEREGSLRMESKNSMSRGEQSFEIHTLVELALNGKDEVVFAPAE
;
A
#
# COMPACT_ATOMS: atom_id res chain seq x y z
N MET A 1 -61.43 -62.70 27.78
CA MET A 1 -61.19 -61.43 28.49
C MET A 1 -60.92 -60.35 27.44
N LYS A 2 -61.64 -59.22 27.50
CA LYS A 2 -61.37 -57.99 26.72
C LYS A 2 -60.27 -57.14 27.44
N PRO A 3 -59.91 -55.93 26.98
CA PRO A 3 -58.67 -55.58 26.29
C PRO A 3 -57.75 -54.65 27.12
N THR A 4 -56.57 -54.28 26.63
CA THR A 4 -55.97 -52.98 26.99
C THR A 4 -55.02 -52.51 25.87
N PRO A 5 -55.28 -51.36 25.23
CA PRO A 5 -54.35 -50.75 24.29
C PRO A 5 -53.38 -49.84 25.04
N LEU A 6 -52.08 -50.02 24.78
CA LEU A 6 -51.02 -49.16 25.31
C LEU A 6 -50.89 -47.91 24.43
N LEU A 7 -51.27 -46.76 24.98
CA LEU A 7 -51.01 -45.43 24.42
C LEU A 7 -49.49 -45.18 24.42
N LEU A 8 -48.89 -44.97 23.25
CA LEU A 8 -47.53 -44.41 23.16
C LEU A 8 -47.64 -42.95 22.72
N ALA A 9 -47.29 -42.05 23.63
CA ALA A 9 -47.30 -40.61 23.43
C ALA A 9 -46.13 -40.21 22.51
N LEU A 10 -46.47 -39.67 21.33
CA LEU A 10 -45.53 -39.08 20.38
C LEU A 10 -45.10 -37.70 20.92
N THR A 11 -43.92 -37.63 21.52
CA THR A 11 -43.33 -36.38 22.00
C THR A 11 -42.74 -35.64 20.81
N CYS A 12 -43.43 -34.61 20.31
CA CYS A 12 -42.87 -33.64 19.39
C CYS A 12 -41.71 -32.91 20.09
N LEU A 13 -40.48 -33.32 19.80
CA LEU A 13 -39.28 -32.58 20.14
C LEU A 13 -39.21 -31.37 19.20
N THR A 14 -39.85 -30.27 19.58
CA THR A 14 -39.71 -28.99 18.91
C THR A 14 -38.24 -28.58 19.01
N ALA A 15 -37.49 -28.71 17.92
CA ALA A 15 -36.20 -28.08 17.77
C ALA A 15 -36.43 -26.57 17.86
N LEU A 16 -36.17 -26.00 19.05
CA LEU A 16 -35.89 -24.58 19.18
C LEU A 16 -34.63 -24.31 18.37
N PHE A 17 -34.81 -24.00 17.09
CA PHE A 17 -33.86 -23.18 16.37
C PHE A 17 -33.84 -21.84 17.12
N VAL A 18 -32.84 -21.68 17.98
CA VAL A 18 -32.40 -20.37 18.43
C VAL A 18 -32.13 -19.60 17.15
N ALA A 19 -33.04 -18.68 16.79
CA ALA A 19 -32.75 -17.65 15.82
C ALA A 19 -31.56 -16.89 16.40
N ALA A 20 -30.35 -17.25 15.96
CA ALA A 20 -29.17 -16.45 16.20
C ALA A 20 -29.54 -15.04 15.76
N ASP A 21 -29.49 -14.10 16.69
CA ASP A 21 -29.81 -12.70 16.48
C ASP A 21 -29.03 -12.26 15.25
N ALA A 22 -29.73 -11.97 14.15
CA ALA A 22 -29.15 -11.61 12.86
C ALA A 22 -28.60 -10.17 12.89
N ARG A 23 -27.88 -9.82 13.96
CA ARG A 23 -27.19 -8.55 14.09
C ARG A 23 -25.88 -8.68 13.34
N GLY A 24 -25.64 -7.75 12.42
CA GLY A 24 -24.37 -7.72 11.71
C GLY A 24 -23.22 -7.44 12.67
N THR A 25 -22.02 -7.75 12.22
CA THR A 25 -20.80 -7.34 12.90
C THR A 25 -20.52 -5.88 12.60
N LYS A 26 -20.42 -5.06 13.64
CA LYS A 26 -19.92 -3.68 13.50
C LYS A 26 -18.40 -3.69 13.55
N LEU A 27 -17.78 -3.30 12.45
CA LEU A 27 -16.34 -3.04 12.38
C LEU A 27 -16.14 -1.53 12.55
N SER A 28 -15.45 -1.12 13.62
CA SER A 28 -15.19 0.30 13.87
C SER A 28 -13.78 0.55 14.37
N PHE A 29 -13.28 1.74 14.09
CA PHE A 29 -12.04 2.26 14.64
C PHE A 29 -12.31 3.01 15.94
N ALA A 30 -11.91 2.41 17.04
CA ALA A 30 -12.09 2.97 18.38
C ALA A 30 -10.97 2.53 19.34
N PRO A 31 -9.68 2.64 18.96
CA PRO A 31 -8.61 2.34 19.89
C PRO A 31 -8.70 3.28 21.11
N ALA A 32 -8.29 2.77 22.27
CA ALA A 32 -8.29 3.56 23.48
C ALA A 32 -7.38 4.80 23.33
N LYS A 33 -7.86 5.96 23.78
CA LYS A 33 -7.04 7.18 23.82
C LYS A 33 -5.76 6.94 24.63
N GLY A 34 -4.62 7.38 24.09
CA GLY A 34 -3.30 7.16 24.66
C GLY A 34 -2.74 5.75 24.47
N SER A 35 -3.48 4.84 23.80
CA SER A 35 -2.90 3.57 23.39
C SER A 35 -1.84 3.79 22.32
N LYS A 36 -0.75 3.05 22.44
CA LYS A 36 0.38 3.10 21.52
C LYS A 36 0.44 1.85 20.66
N VAL A 37 0.76 2.06 19.39
CA VAL A 37 0.81 1.01 18.38
C VAL A 37 2.10 1.11 17.62
N ARG A 38 2.89 0.05 17.66
CA ARG A 38 4.04 -0.13 16.78
C ARG A 38 3.54 -0.72 15.46
N LYS A 39 3.72 0.00 14.38
CA LYS A 39 3.41 -0.43 13.01
C LYS A 39 4.72 -0.80 12.33
N THR A 40 4.86 -2.06 11.95
CA THR A 40 6.03 -2.56 11.20
C THR A 40 5.56 -2.90 9.80
N VAL A 41 6.18 -2.29 8.80
CA VAL A 41 5.85 -2.45 7.39
C VAL A 41 7.02 -3.09 6.68
N GLU A 42 6.79 -4.16 5.95
CA GLU A 42 7.76 -4.81 5.08
C GLU A 42 7.15 -4.92 3.68
N GLN A 43 7.79 -4.31 2.69
CA GLN A 43 7.32 -4.35 1.30
C GLN A 43 8.43 -4.88 0.42
N SER A 44 8.03 -5.69 -0.55
CA SER A 44 8.95 -6.23 -1.54
C SER A 44 8.33 -6.20 -2.92
N SER A 45 9.15 -5.92 -3.93
CA SER A 45 8.78 -6.11 -5.32
C SER A 45 9.95 -6.58 -6.15
N GLU A 46 9.64 -7.32 -7.20
CA GLU A 46 10.55 -7.75 -8.24
C GLU A 46 9.93 -7.41 -9.59
N MET A 47 10.69 -6.68 -10.40
CA MET A 47 10.37 -6.35 -11.77
C MET A 47 11.34 -7.08 -12.71
N LYS A 48 10.83 -7.74 -13.75
CA LYS A 48 11.64 -8.47 -14.74
C LYS A 48 11.30 -8.02 -16.15
N LEU A 49 12.33 -7.86 -16.98
CA LEU A 49 12.15 -7.51 -18.39
C LEU A 49 11.35 -8.58 -19.12
N GLU A 50 10.22 -8.19 -19.69
CA GLU A 50 9.45 -9.03 -20.61
C GLU A 50 9.77 -8.67 -22.05
N SER A 51 9.76 -7.37 -22.37
CA SER A 51 10.03 -6.88 -23.71
C SER A 51 10.79 -5.56 -23.70
N MET A 52 11.64 -5.35 -24.71
CA MET A 52 12.26 -4.07 -24.99
C MET A 52 12.39 -3.87 -26.48
N THR A 53 11.80 -2.80 -26.98
CA THR A 53 11.89 -2.39 -28.39
C THR A 53 12.59 -1.05 -28.46
N MET A 54 13.59 -0.93 -29.32
CA MET A 54 14.24 0.34 -29.62
C MET A 54 14.19 0.60 -31.12
N THR A 55 13.72 1.77 -31.52
CA THR A 55 13.79 2.22 -32.92
C THR A 55 14.71 3.43 -33.03
N LEU A 56 15.45 3.50 -34.14
CA LEU A 56 16.30 4.63 -34.51
C LEU A 56 15.78 5.17 -35.85
N ASN A 57 15.26 6.38 -35.86
CA ASN A 57 14.60 6.99 -37.03
C ASN A 57 13.48 6.10 -37.60
N GLY A 58 12.71 5.45 -36.72
CA GLY A 58 11.60 4.56 -37.08
C GLY A 58 12.01 3.15 -37.50
N GLU A 59 13.30 2.84 -37.60
CA GLU A 59 13.78 1.49 -37.87
C GLU A 59 14.11 0.75 -36.58
N GLU A 60 13.51 -0.41 -36.38
CA GLU A 60 13.78 -1.30 -35.24
C GLU A 60 15.25 -1.75 -35.23
N ARG A 61 15.84 -1.78 -34.03
CA ARG A 61 17.22 -2.20 -33.80
C ARG A 61 17.22 -3.51 -33.03
N ASP A 62 18.01 -4.46 -33.52
CA ASP A 62 18.36 -5.66 -32.77
C ASP A 62 19.29 -5.28 -31.61
N LEU A 63 18.83 -5.51 -30.38
CA LEU A 63 19.54 -5.24 -29.14
C LEU A 63 20.27 -6.49 -28.61
N GLY A 64 20.10 -7.64 -29.25
CA GLY A 64 20.54 -8.95 -28.78
C GLY A 64 19.74 -9.42 -27.55
N GLU A 65 20.22 -10.51 -26.93
CA GLU A 65 19.64 -11.00 -25.69
C GLU A 65 19.94 -10.03 -24.54
N MET A 66 18.88 -9.47 -23.97
CA MET A 66 18.96 -8.62 -22.78
C MET A 66 18.10 -9.20 -21.68
N GLN A 67 18.62 -9.13 -20.46
CA GLN A 67 17.87 -9.43 -19.24
C GLN A 67 18.01 -8.23 -18.31
N ARG A 68 16.91 -7.83 -17.70
CA ARG A 68 16.92 -6.82 -16.64
C ARG A 68 16.02 -7.29 -15.51
N SER A 69 16.52 -7.15 -14.28
CA SER A 69 15.74 -7.34 -13.07
C SER A 69 15.94 -6.16 -12.14
N VAL A 70 14.88 -5.74 -11.48
CA VAL A 70 14.92 -4.73 -10.43
C VAL A 70 14.18 -5.30 -9.22
N SER A 71 14.85 -5.41 -8.08
CA SER A 71 14.20 -5.75 -6.82
C SER A 71 14.19 -4.55 -5.90
N LYS A 72 13.06 -4.28 -5.27
CA LYS A 72 12.90 -3.25 -4.25
C LYS A 72 12.48 -3.91 -2.93
N LYS A 73 13.08 -3.47 -1.82
CA LYS A 73 12.68 -3.83 -0.46
C LYS A 73 12.56 -2.57 0.37
N GLU A 74 11.45 -2.41 1.07
CA GLU A 74 11.20 -1.27 1.95
C GLU A 74 10.81 -1.79 3.33
N SER A 75 11.36 -1.16 4.37
CA SER A 75 11.05 -1.46 5.76
C SER A 75 10.81 -0.17 6.52
N TYR A 76 9.65 -0.06 7.16
CA TYR A 76 9.26 1.11 7.94
C TYR A 76 8.78 0.69 9.33
N VAL A 77 9.12 1.49 10.33
CA VAL A 77 8.64 1.32 11.69
C VAL A 77 8.15 2.64 12.23
N PHE A 78 6.86 2.68 12.56
CA PHE A 78 6.21 3.81 13.20
C PHE A 78 5.71 3.41 14.59
N VAL A 79 5.70 4.37 15.53
CA VAL A 79 4.96 4.25 16.78
C VAL A 79 3.93 5.36 16.84
N ASP A 80 2.66 4.98 16.75
CA ASP A 80 1.53 5.89 16.83
C ASP A 80 0.94 5.87 18.24
N GLU A 81 0.73 7.03 18.84
CA GLU A 81 -0.10 7.21 20.04
C GLU A 81 -1.38 7.96 19.65
N TYR A 82 -2.54 7.32 19.83
CA TYR A 82 -3.82 7.94 19.45
C TYR A 82 -4.24 8.99 20.48
N THR A 83 -4.22 10.26 20.10
CA THR A 83 -4.56 11.38 20.98
C THR A 83 -6.04 11.78 20.88
N GLY A 84 -6.69 11.45 19.77
CA GLY A 84 -8.12 11.69 19.55
C GLY A 84 -8.74 10.71 18.56
N VAL A 85 -9.82 10.04 18.98
CA VAL A 85 -10.68 9.22 18.14
C VAL A 85 -12.13 9.50 18.56
N ALA A 86 -13.02 9.73 17.60
CA ALA A 86 -14.45 9.88 17.86
C ALA A 86 -15.26 9.35 16.68
N ASP A 87 -16.36 8.65 16.96
CA ASP A 87 -17.32 8.16 15.96
C ASP A 87 -16.67 7.36 14.80
N GLY A 88 -15.68 6.52 15.11
CA GLY A 88 -14.97 5.74 14.08
C GLY A 88 -13.90 6.51 13.33
N LYS A 89 -13.67 7.79 13.64
CA LYS A 89 -12.74 8.67 12.94
C LYS A 89 -11.53 9.00 13.80
N LEU A 90 -10.36 8.95 13.18
CA LEU A 90 -9.12 9.46 13.74
C LEU A 90 -9.16 11.00 13.73
N LEU A 91 -8.99 11.62 14.89
CA LEU A 91 -8.95 13.08 15.06
C LEU A 91 -7.57 13.59 15.46
N GLY A 92 -6.72 12.72 15.98
CA GLY A 92 -5.34 13.06 16.27
C GLY A 92 -4.51 11.86 16.70
N LEU A 93 -3.23 11.92 16.36
CA LEU A 93 -2.20 11.02 16.86
C LEU A 93 -0.85 11.73 16.95
N THR A 94 0.09 11.12 17.65
CA THR A 94 1.51 11.44 17.49
C THR A 94 2.19 10.22 16.87
N ARG A 95 3.03 10.43 15.85
CA ARG A 95 3.78 9.37 15.18
C ARG A 95 5.27 9.59 15.42
N THR A 96 5.93 8.61 16.00
CA THR A 96 7.39 8.55 16.06
C THR A 96 7.89 7.64 14.95
N PHE A 97 8.85 8.12 14.16
CA PHE A 97 9.47 7.36 13.09
C PHE A 97 10.71 6.67 13.65
N GLU A 98 10.67 5.36 13.85
CA GLU A 98 11.80 4.64 14.45
C GLU A 98 12.77 4.09 13.41
N ALA A 99 12.26 3.66 12.25
CA ALA A 99 13.07 3.17 11.16
C ALA A 99 12.36 3.43 9.82
N ALA A 100 13.15 3.68 8.79
CA ALA A 100 12.70 3.79 7.41
C ALA A 100 13.90 3.52 6.51
N LYS A 101 13.81 2.46 5.72
CA LYS A 101 14.88 2.04 4.82
C LYS A 101 14.27 1.50 3.52
N GLU A 102 14.84 1.94 2.42
CA GLU A 102 14.59 1.38 1.10
C GLU A 102 15.92 0.82 0.54
N VAL A 103 15.86 -0.36 -0.06
CA VAL A 103 16.96 -0.99 -0.80
C VAL A 103 16.46 -1.36 -2.18
N GLN A 104 17.14 -0.86 -3.20
CA GLN A 104 16.89 -1.20 -4.59
C GLN A 104 18.12 -1.85 -5.19
N ALA A 105 17.96 -3.05 -5.73
CA ALA A 105 19.01 -3.73 -6.50
C ALA A 105 18.55 -3.90 -7.95
N GLN A 106 19.40 -3.50 -8.89
CA GLN A 106 19.18 -3.63 -10.31
C GLN A 106 20.29 -4.50 -10.91
N SER A 107 19.89 -5.47 -11.73
CA SER A 107 20.79 -6.25 -12.58
C SER A 107 20.40 -6.07 -14.04
N MET A 108 21.38 -5.92 -14.90
CA MET A 108 21.21 -5.86 -16.35
C MET A 108 22.31 -6.66 -17.03
N THR A 109 21.90 -7.68 -17.79
CA THR A 109 22.79 -8.46 -18.66
C THR A 109 22.55 -8.03 -20.10
N THR A 110 23.62 -7.67 -20.79
CA THR A 110 23.63 -7.31 -22.22
C THR A 110 24.69 -8.14 -22.94
N PRO A 111 24.72 -8.14 -24.30
CA PRO A 111 25.81 -8.77 -25.04
C PRO A 111 27.22 -8.25 -24.72
N ARG A 112 27.31 -7.08 -24.07
CA ARG A 112 28.58 -6.45 -23.65
C ARG A 112 29.03 -6.85 -22.24
N GLY A 113 28.18 -7.57 -21.49
CA GLY A 113 28.45 -7.99 -20.12
C GLY A 113 27.30 -7.68 -19.16
N GLU A 114 27.57 -7.99 -17.90
CA GLU A 114 26.66 -7.81 -16.76
C GLU A 114 26.96 -6.52 -16.01
N GLN A 115 25.91 -5.84 -15.58
CA GLN A 115 25.97 -4.64 -14.75
C GLN A 115 25.02 -4.83 -13.57
N ASN A 116 25.54 -4.62 -12.36
CA ASN A 116 24.75 -4.66 -11.14
C ASN A 116 24.91 -3.32 -10.42
N GLN A 117 23.82 -2.80 -9.90
CA GLN A 117 23.78 -1.59 -9.08
C GLN A 117 22.89 -1.84 -7.87
N GLU A 118 23.31 -1.36 -6.72
CA GLU A 118 22.51 -1.33 -5.50
C GLU A 118 22.46 0.11 -5.01
N ARG A 119 21.29 0.53 -4.55
CA ARG A 119 21.04 1.84 -3.96
C ARG A 119 20.27 1.65 -2.66
N GLU A 120 20.54 2.52 -1.71
CA GLU A 120 19.76 2.61 -0.48
C GLU A 120 19.19 4.02 -0.36
N ALA A 121 17.99 4.14 0.20
CA ALA A 121 17.39 5.42 0.57
C ALA A 121 16.95 5.41 2.04
N THR A 122 17.06 6.56 2.68
CA THR A 122 16.64 6.80 4.07
C THR A 122 15.94 8.15 4.19
N THR A 123 15.41 8.49 5.37
CA THR A 123 14.73 9.75 5.62
C THR A 123 15.21 10.39 6.92
N GLU A 124 15.27 11.71 6.93
CA GLU A 124 15.57 12.50 8.13
C GLU A 124 14.44 12.46 9.18
N LEU A 125 13.28 11.89 8.86
CA LEU A 125 12.20 11.70 9.84
C LEU A 125 12.59 10.71 10.94
N VAL A 126 13.53 9.80 10.70
CA VAL A 126 13.95 8.80 11.70
C VAL A 126 14.44 9.46 12.98
N GLY A 127 13.86 9.05 14.12
CA GLY A 127 14.09 9.63 15.43
C GLY A 127 13.22 10.84 15.78
N LYS A 128 12.42 11.36 14.83
CA LYS A 128 11.51 12.49 15.04
C LYS A 128 10.10 12.01 15.39
N THR A 129 9.36 12.89 16.07
CA THR A 129 7.94 12.70 16.37
C THR A 129 7.11 13.82 15.75
N VAL A 130 6.03 13.46 15.06
CA VAL A 130 5.10 14.40 14.42
C VAL A 130 3.72 14.26 15.06
N ALA A 131 3.15 15.39 15.51
CA ALA A 131 1.76 15.50 15.91
C ALA A 131 0.88 15.69 14.66
N PHE A 132 -0.17 14.88 14.57
CA PHE A 132 -1.24 15.05 13.59
C PHE A 132 -2.50 15.46 14.34
N ALA A 133 -3.10 16.58 13.95
CA ALA A 133 -4.36 17.06 14.51
C ALA A 133 -5.32 17.41 13.38
N PHE A 134 -6.49 16.77 13.39
CA PHE A 134 -7.53 17.02 12.40
C PHE A 134 -8.32 18.28 12.75
N ASP A 135 -8.33 19.25 11.85
CA ASP A 135 -9.15 20.45 11.94
C ASP A 135 -10.51 20.16 11.30
N THR A 136 -11.51 19.84 12.13
CA THR A 136 -12.86 19.51 11.64
C THR A 136 -13.58 20.66 10.96
N GLU A 137 -13.17 21.91 11.21
CA GLU A 137 -13.78 23.08 10.56
C GLU A 137 -13.23 23.26 9.13
N LYS A 138 -11.97 22.89 8.91
CA LYS A 138 -11.30 22.99 7.61
C LYS A 138 -11.25 21.69 6.81
N ASP A 139 -11.59 20.57 7.45
CA ASP A 139 -11.46 19.21 6.87
C ASP A 139 -10.01 18.89 6.48
N GLU A 140 -9.04 19.33 7.30
CA GLU A 140 -7.61 19.29 6.98
C GLU A 140 -6.76 18.80 8.17
N TRP A 141 -5.65 18.13 7.85
CA TRP A 141 -4.64 17.71 8.83
C TRP A 141 -3.57 18.77 9.06
N LYS A 142 -3.45 19.21 10.32
CA LYS A 142 -2.29 19.95 10.83
C LYS A 142 -1.20 18.97 11.25
N ARG A 143 0.05 19.31 10.94
CA ARG A 143 1.24 18.52 11.20
C ARG A 143 2.28 19.40 11.84
N GLU A 144 2.85 18.97 12.96
CA GLU A 144 3.84 19.74 13.71
C GLU A 144 4.86 18.78 14.35
N PHE A 145 6.14 19.14 14.39
CA PHE A 145 7.13 18.38 15.14
C PHE A 145 6.89 18.52 16.65
N ILE A 146 7.07 17.41 17.38
CA ILE A 146 7.11 17.39 18.84
C ILE A 146 8.56 17.30 19.30
N GLY A 147 8.96 18.21 20.19
CA GLY A 147 10.30 18.21 20.76
C GLY A 147 11.29 18.96 19.87
N GLU A 148 12.30 18.26 19.36
CA GLU A 148 13.30 18.86 18.49
C GLU A 148 12.67 19.22 17.14
N ALA A 149 12.84 20.49 16.72
CA ALA A 149 12.38 20.93 15.43
C ALA A 149 13.10 20.17 14.30
N GLY A 150 12.36 19.65 13.34
CA GLY A 150 12.88 19.21 12.06
C GLY A 150 12.68 20.27 10.98
N ASP A 151 13.15 19.96 9.77
CA ASP A 151 12.84 20.76 8.59
C ASP A 151 11.33 20.66 8.28
N GLU A 152 10.65 21.81 8.21
CA GLU A 152 9.21 21.89 7.93
C GLU A 152 8.84 21.28 6.57
N GLU A 153 9.78 21.23 5.62
CA GLU A 153 9.56 20.59 4.32
C GLU A 153 9.30 19.08 4.44
N LEU A 154 9.81 18.43 5.49
CA LEU A 154 9.56 17.01 5.78
C LEU A 154 8.13 16.72 6.25
N LEU A 155 7.38 17.74 6.66
CA LEU A 155 5.98 17.58 7.06
C LEU A 155 5.05 17.56 5.84
N GLY A 156 5.50 18.07 4.70
CA GLY A 156 4.78 18.06 3.43
C GLY A 156 4.50 16.63 2.97
N GLY A 157 3.25 16.33 2.63
CA GLY A 157 2.86 15.02 2.08
C GLY A 157 2.72 13.87 3.10
N LEU A 158 3.07 14.06 4.37
CA LEU A 158 2.78 13.09 5.43
C LEU A 158 1.27 12.93 5.65
N GLU A 159 0.85 11.68 5.85
CA GLU A 159 -0.54 11.33 6.13
C GLU A 159 -0.73 10.69 7.51
N ALA A 160 -1.76 11.15 8.22
CA ALA A 160 -2.10 10.62 9.54
C ALA A 160 -2.63 9.19 9.44
N ASP A 161 -3.55 8.93 8.51
CA ASP A 161 -4.18 7.62 8.38
C ASP A 161 -3.20 6.60 7.78
N PHE A 162 -2.76 5.69 8.64
CA PHE A 162 -2.16 4.44 8.26
C PHE A 162 -2.76 3.31 9.11
N ASP A 163 -4.05 3.43 9.43
CA ASP A 163 -4.82 2.44 10.19
C ASP A 163 -5.80 1.67 9.29
N LEU A 164 -5.70 1.90 7.97
CA LEU A 164 -6.48 1.24 6.93
C LEU A 164 -7.98 1.47 7.10
N LEU A 165 -8.36 2.67 7.55
CA LEU A 165 -9.76 3.00 7.85
C LEU A 165 -10.67 2.90 6.63
N GLY A 166 -10.13 3.20 5.44
CA GLY A 166 -10.85 3.06 4.17
C GLY A 166 -11.17 1.61 3.77
N PHE A 167 -10.64 0.61 4.48
CA PHE A 167 -11.01 -0.79 4.29
C PHE A 167 -12.21 -1.21 5.13
N LEU A 168 -12.67 -0.37 6.07
CA LEU A 168 -13.81 -0.70 6.92
C LEU A 168 -15.15 -0.43 6.21
N PRO A 169 -16.17 -1.26 6.45
CA PRO A 169 -17.50 -1.00 5.92
C PRO A 169 -18.15 0.20 6.63
N GLY A 170 -19.00 0.93 5.91
CA GLY A 170 -19.78 2.04 6.49
C GLY A 170 -20.95 1.62 7.39
N ALA A 171 -21.25 0.31 7.48
CA ALA A 171 -22.38 -0.24 8.22
C ALA A 171 -22.05 -1.63 8.82
N GLU A 172 -22.97 -2.18 9.61
CA GLU A 172 -22.86 -3.55 10.11
C GLU A 172 -22.90 -4.56 8.95
N VAL A 173 -22.03 -5.57 9.00
CA VAL A 173 -21.85 -6.56 7.93
C VAL A 173 -22.06 -7.98 8.45
N SER A 174 -22.65 -8.83 7.62
CA SER A 174 -22.68 -10.28 7.85
C SER A 174 -21.56 -10.96 7.07
N GLU A 175 -21.16 -12.18 7.45
CA GLU A 175 -20.18 -12.95 6.68
C GLU A 175 -20.61 -13.06 5.20
N GLY A 176 -19.66 -12.82 4.29
CA GLY A 176 -19.89 -12.73 2.85
C GLY A 176 -20.42 -11.37 2.36
N SER A 177 -20.57 -10.36 3.23
CA SER A 177 -20.91 -9.01 2.77
C SER A 177 -19.71 -8.35 2.11
N ASP A 178 -19.98 -7.65 1.01
CA ASP A 178 -18.99 -6.94 0.22
C ASP A 178 -19.22 -5.43 0.23
N TRP A 179 -18.14 -4.65 0.13
CA TRP A 179 -18.18 -3.20 -0.09
C TRP A 179 -17.02 -2.74 -0.97
N GLU A 180 -17.22 -1.61 -1.64
CA GLU A 180 -16.16 -0.98 -2.44
C GLU A 180 -15.13 -0.30 -1.52
N ILE A 181 -13.85 -0.43 -1.87
CA ILE A 181 -12.73 0.29 -1.27
C ILE A 181 -12.35 1.45 -2.19
N ASP A 182 -12.24 2.65 -1.60
CA ASP A 182 -11.77 3.84 -2.31
C ASP A 182 -10.31 3.69 -2.75
N THR A 183 -9.98 4.17 -3.96
CA THR A 183 -8.64 4.07 -4.53
C THR A 183 -7.57 4.73 -3.65
N ARG A 184 -7.90 5.82 -2.96
CA ARG A 184 -6.97 6.48 -2.03
C ARG A 184 -6.65 5.60 -0.83
N ALA A 185 -7.61 4.82 -0.35
CA ALA A 185 -7.35 3.86 0.72
C ALA A 185 -6.40 2.74 0.26
N LEU A 186 -6.52 2.29 -0.99
CA LEU A 186 -5.58 1.34 -1.59
C LEU A 186 -4.18 1.93 -1.72
N ALA A 187 -4.05 3.21 -2.11
CA ALA A 187 -2.77 3.89 -2.21
C ALA A 187 -1.99 3.88 -0.88
N ASN A 188 -2.67 3.89 0.27
CA ASN A 188 -2.02 3.84 1.58
C ASN A 188 -1.31 2.52 1.87
N LEU A 189 -1.58 1.45 1.12
CA LEU A 189 -0.78 0.22 1.16
C LEU A 189 0.60 0.43 0.52
N PHE A 190 0.71 1.28 -0.50
CA PHE A 190 1.94 1.53 -1.25
C PHE A 190 2.77 2.69 -0.68
N PHE A 191 2.12 3.63 0.00
CA PHE A 191 2.75 4.83 0.56
C PHE A 191 2.45 4.94 2.06
N PRO A 192 3.00 4.03 2.88
CA PRO A 192 2.69 3.96 4.31
C PRO A 192 3.09 5.26 5.01
N GLY A 193 2.10 6.02 5.49
CA GLY A 193 2.31 7.31 6.15
C GLY A 193 2.54 8.50 5.20
N GLY A 194 2.37 8.32 3.90
CA GLY A 194 2.46 9.38 2.90
C GLY A 194 3.86 9.56 2.29
N ASP A 195 4.25 10.81 2.02
CA ASP A 195 5.59 11.14 1.51
C ASP A 195 6.58 11.21 2.68
N LEU A 196 7.37 10.15 2.86
CA LEU A 196 8.39 10.10 3.90
C LEU A 196 9.67 10.85 3.50
N VAL A 197 9.74 11.44 2.31
CA VAL A 197 10.92 12.15 1.80
C VAL A 197 12.15 11.24 1.83
N MET A 198 12.02 10.07 1.19
CA MET A 198 13.12 9.12 1.06
C MET A 198 14.18 9.70 0.10
N VAL A 199 15.43 9.78 0.57
CA VAL A 199 16.56 10.36 -0.15
C VAL A 199 17.61 9.29 -0.39
N ASN A 200 18.12 9.22 -1.61
CA ASN A 200 19.33 8.49 -1.97
C ASN A 200 20.41 9.45 -2.51
N ASP A 201 21.66 9.00 -2.52
CA ASP A 201 22.82 9.84 -2.86
C ASP A 201 22.96 10.14 -4.37
N GLU A 202 22.20 9.47 -5.25
CA GLU A 202 22.43 9.52 -6.70
C GLU A 202 21.44 10.40 -7.49
N ASP A 203 20.15 10.40 -7.13
CA ASP A 203 19.09 11.18 -7.79
C ASP A 203 17.87 11.43 -6.87
N PRO A 204 18.03 12.28 -5.84
CA PRO A 204 17.02 12.44 -4.80
C PRO A 204 15.74 13.17 -5.25
N GLU A 205 15.83 14.06 -6.24
CA GLU A 205 14.69 14.89 -6.68
C GLU A 205 13.84 14.20 -7.76
N GLY A 206 14.49 13.55 -8.75
CA GLY A 206 13.78 12.95 -9.88
C GLY A 206 12.96 11.73 -9.49
N GLU A 207 13.53 10.85 -8.66
CA GLU A 207 12.84 9.64 -8.20
C GLU A 207 11.66 9.97 -7.29
N ARG A 208 11.82 10.92 -6.35
CA ARG A 208 10.74 11.39 -5.47
C ARG A 208 9.60 12.03 -6.26
N ALA A 209 9.90 12.93 -7.20
CA ALA A 209 8.88 13.54 -8.04
C ALA A 209 8.09 12.50 -8.85
N GLY A 210 8.78 11.50 -9.39
CA GLY A 210 8.14 10.38 -10.09
C GLY A 210 7.23 9.54 -9.18
N GLN A 211 7.62 9.28 -7.93
CA GLN A 211 6.77 8.56 -6.97
C GLN A 211 5.53 9.37 -6.57
N LEU A 212 5.67 10.68 -6.36
CA LEU A 212 4.53 11.56 -6.07
C LEU A 212 3.56 11.62 -7.25
N ALA A 213 4.06 11.80 -8.47
CA ALA A 213 3.24 11.82 -9.67
C ALA A 213 2.53 10.47 -9.88
N MET A 214 3.23 9.35 -9.65
CA MET A 214 2.63 8.02 -9.67
C MET A 214 1.46 7.95 -8.67
N ARG A 215 1.68 8.36 -7.42
CA ARG A 215 0.69 8.35 -6.33
C ARG A 215 -0.55 9.19 -6.66
N GLU A 216 -0.36 10.39 -7.19
CA GLU A 216 -1.46 11.29 -7.56
C GLU A 216 -2.29 10.76 -8.73
N ALA A 217 -1.67 10.00 -9.63
CA ALA A 217 -2.32 9.37 -10.78
C ALA A 217 -2.89 7.97 -10.50
N PHE A 218 -2.96 7.52 -9.23
CA PHE A 218 -3.59 6.24 -8.89
C PHE A 218 -5.08 6.27 -9.24
N GLU A 219 -5.47 5.34 -10.09
CA GLU A 219 -6.85 5.01 -10.42
C GLU A 219 -7.10 3.53 -10.11
N GLY A 220 -8.36 3.16 -9.95
CA GLY A 220 -8.73 1.76 -9.73
C GLY A 220 -9.93 1.59 -8.83
N LYS A 221 -10.28 0.33 -8.57
CA LYS A 221 -11.36 -0.05 -7.66
C LYS A 221 -10.97 -1.29 -6.88
N GLY A 222 -11.25 -1.26 -5.59
CA GLY A 222 -11.13 -2.43 -4.72
C GLY A 222 -12.49 -2.91 -4.23
N THR A 223 -12.58 -4.19 -3.93
CA THR A 223 -13.69 -4.80 -3.20
C THR A 223 -13.13 -5.46 -1.95
N ALA A 224 -13.74 -5.20 -0.80
CA ALA A 224 -13.51 -5.94 0.42
C ALA A 224 -14.69 -6.87 0.70
N THR A 225 -14.39 -8.04 1.28
CA THR A 225 -15.37 -9.03 1.75
C THR A 225 -15.12 -9.34 3.21
N TYR A 226 -16.15 -9.23 4.05
CA TYR A 226 -16.07 -9.71 5.43
C TYR A 226 -16.17 -11.24 5.47
N LYS A 227 -15.11 -11.92 5.91
CA LYS A 227 -15.01 -13.39 6.00
C LYS A 227 -15.42 -13.95 7.36
N GLY A 228 -15.90 -13.10 8.28
CA GLY A 228 -16.35 -13.51 9.61
C GLY A 228 -15.31 -13.26 10.70
N LEU A 229 -15.51 -13.90 11.85
CA LEU A 229 -14.62 -13.82 13.01
C LEU A 229 -13.77 -15.10 13.12
N ARG A 230 -12.52 -14.96 13.54
CA ARG A 230 -11.61 -16.03 13.97
C ARG A 230 -11.11 -15.71 15.37
N GLU A 231 -10.88 -16.75 16.17
CA GLU A 231 -10.16 -16.60 17.44
C GLU A 231 -8.72 -17.07 17.26
N GLU A 232 -7.76 -16.25 17.68
CA GLU A 232 -6.33 -16.57 17.73
C GLU A 232 -5.78 -16.13 19.09
N ASP A 233 -5.16 -17.06 19.82
CA ASP A 233 -4.59 -16.81 21.16
C ASP A 233 -5.55 -16.09 22.13
N GLY A 234 -6.85 -16.39 22.04
CA GLY A 234 -7.90 -15.78 22.86
C GLY A 234 -8.31 -14.37 22.44
N VAL A 235 -7.85 -13.89 21.28
CA VAL A 235 -8.23 -12.63 20.67
C VAL A 235 -9.20 -12.90 19.52
N SER A 236 -10.34 -12.22 19.52
CA SER A 236 -11.29 -12.25 18.40
C SER A 236 -10.84 -11.27 17.31
N LEU A 237 -10.60 -11.80 16.11
CA LEU A 237 -10.17 -11.08 14.92
C LEU A 237 -11.27 -11.15 13.86
N ALA A 238 -11.68 -10.01 13.31
CA ALA A 238 -12.47 -9.96 12.09
C ALA A 238 -11.57 -10.07 10.86
N LEU A 239 -11.99 -10.85 9.87
CA LEU A 239 -11.23 -11.11 8.65
C LEU A 239 -11.88 -10.36 7.50
N ILE A 240 -11.09 -9.53 6.83
CA ILE A 240 -11.50 -8.76 5.67
C ILE A 240 -10.57 -9.15 4.54
N ALA A 241 -11.04 -9.97 3.61
CA ALA A 241 -10.31 -10.20 2.37
C ALA A 241 -10.57 -9.04 1.41
N PHE A 242 -9.61 -8.71 0.56
CA PHE A 242 -9.82 -7.70 -0.47
C PHE A 242 -9.07 -8.02 -1.75
N GLU A 243 -9.61 -7.53 -2.85
CA GLU A 243 -9.01 -7.58 -4.18
C GLU A 243 -9.17 -6.21 -4.84
N ALA A 244 -8.20 -5.78 -5.63
CA ALA A 244 -8.34 -4.57 -6.43
C ALA A 244 -7.57 -4.65 -7.74
N GLU A 245 -8.04 -3.87 -8.71
CA GLU A 245 -7.30 -3.56 -9.93
C GLU A 245 -6.98 -2.06 -9.88
N ILE A 246 -5.70 -1.75 -10.03
CA ILE A 246 -5.18 -0.38 -9.95
C ILE A 246 -4.31 -0.09 -11.16
N SER A 247 -4.34 1.16 -11.59
CA SER A 247 -3.47 1.67 -12.65
C SER A 247 -2.97 3.06 -12.29
N SER A 248 -1.85 3.45 -12.87
CA SER A 248 -1.36 4.83 -12.82
C SER A 248 -0.57 5.11 -14.08
N ALA A 249 -0.72 6.32 -14.62
CA ALA A 249 0.03 6.80 -15.76
C ALA A 249 0.59 8.19 -15.46
N TRP A 250 1.90 8.35 -15.58
CA TRP A 250 2.59 9.59 -15.23
C TRP A 250 3.83 9.78 -16.09
N ASP A 251 4.27 11.03 -16.17
CA ASP A 251 5.46 11.42 -16.91
C ASP A 251 6.64 11.66 -15.96
N VAL A 252 7.83 11.25 -16.38
CA VAL A 252 9.09 11.53 -15.68
C VAL A 252 10.01 12.29 -16.61
N GLU A 253 10.39 13.50 -16.20
CA GLU A 253 11.37 14.31 -16.91
C GLU A 253 12.77 13.77 -16.65
N ARG A 254 13.50 13.41 -17.71
CA ARG A 254 14.89 12.97 -17.60
C ARG A 254 15.84 14.14 -17.64
N GLU A 255 16.88 14.06 -16.81
CA GLU A 255 17.94 15.07 -16.81
C GLU A 255 18.61 15.22 -18.18
N LYS A 256 18.92 16.48 -18.54
CA LYS A 256 19.55 16.84 -19.82
C LYS A 256 20.89 16.14 -20.07
N ARG A 257 21.61 15.73 -19.01
CA ARG A 257 22.89 14.99 -19.14
C ARG A 257 22.73 13.64 -19.84
N PHE A 258 21.52 13.08 -19.88
CA PHE A 258 21.17 11.84 -20.57
C PHE A 258 20.42 12.07 -21.90
N GLY A 259 20.52 13.28 -22.48
CA GLY A 259 19.85 13.66 -23.73
C GLY A 259 18.58 14.48 -23.51
N GLY A 260 18.04 14.52 -22.29
CA GLY A 260 16.77 15.16 -21.99
C GLY A 260 15.58 14.45 -22.67
N GLY A 261 14.38 14.65 -22.13
CA GLY A 261 13.16 14.08 -22.69
C GLY A 261 12.19 13.64 -21.60
N THR A 262 10.97 13.36 -22.03
CA THR A 262 9.91 12.86 -21.16
C THR A 262 9.81 11.34 -21.35
N GLU A 263 9.84 10.60 -20.25
CA GLU A 263 9.50 9.19 -20.21
C GLU A 263 8.08 9.06 -19.65
N GLN A 264 7.18 8.52 -20.46
CA GLN A 264 5.84 8.14 -20.00
C GLN A 264 5.93 6.78 -19.32
N ARG A 265 5.37 6.68 -18.12
CA ARG A 265 5.25 5.43 -17.37
C ARG A 265 3.79 5.07 -17.21
N THR A 266 3.49 3.78 -17.30
CA THR A 266 2.18 3.24 -16.99
C THR A 266 2.37 1.97 -16.19
N ILE A 267 1.72 1.91 -15.03
CA ILE A 267 1.68 0.72 -14.19
C ILE A 267 0.25 0.21 -14.15
N GLU A 268 0.09 -1.10 -14.26
CA GLU A 268 -1.17 -1.81 -14.08
C GLU A 268 -0.92 -2.95 -13.11
N MET A 269 -1.71 -3.06 -12.04
CA MET A 269 -1.55 -4.10 -11.03
C MET A 269 -2.89 -4.66 -10.58
N LYS A 270 -2.86 -5.96 -10.26
CA LYS A 270 -3.86 -6.63 -9.45
C LYS A 270 -3.27 -6.86 -8.07
N LEU A 271 -4.08 -6.62 -7.04
CA LEU A 271 -3.72 -6.87 -5.67
C LEU A 271 -4.77 -7.73 -5.00
N ALA A 272 -4.34 -8.62 -4.12
CA ALA A 272 -5.19 -9.42 -3.27
C ALA A 272 -4.58 -9.49 -1.87
N GLY A 273 -5.41 -9.45 -0.83
CA GLY A 273 -4.90 -9.43 0.54
C GLY A 273 -5.95 -9.80 1.59
N GLU A 274 -5.47 -9.87 2.82
CA GLU A 274 -6.30 -10.09 4.01
C GLU A 274 -5.89 -9.11 5.09
N LEU A 275 -6.86 -8.36 5.61
CA LEU A 275 -6.75 -7.53 6.80
C LEU A 275 -7.43 -8.25 7.97
N THR A 276 -6.70 -8.40 9.06
CA THR A 276 -7.23 -8.84 10.35
C THR A 276 -7.44 -7.66 11.27
N TRP A 277 -8.65 -7.57 11.83
CA TRP A 277 -9.08 -6.47 12.68
C TRP A 277 -9.33 -6.95 14.10
N ASN A 278 -8.63 -6.38 15.07
CA ASN A 278 -8.78 -6.75 16.47
C ASN A 278 -10.08 -6.19 17.04
N MET A 279 -11.03 -7.06 17.37
CA MET A 279 -12.35 -6.64 17.85
C MET A 279 -12.30 -6.06 19.27
N ALA A 280 -11.33 -6.47 20.09
CA ALA A 280 -11.16 -5.94 21.44
C ALA A 280 -10.47 -4.56 21.43
N LYS A 281 -9.46 -4.39 20.58
CA LYS A 281 -8.70 -3.14 20.45
C LYS A 281 -9.32 -2.15 19.46
N GLN A 282 -10.28 -2.60 18.64
CA GLN A 282 -10.98 -1.81 17.60
C GLN A 282 -9.99 -1.12 16.65
N ARG A 283 -9.00 -1.87 16.15
CA ARG A 283 -7.97 -1.42 15.20
C ARG A 283 -7.42 -2.59 14.39
N ALA A 284 -6.70 -2.30 13.30
CA ALA A 284 -5.96 -3.29 12.55
C ALA A 284 -4.96 -4.04 13.45
N GLU A 285 -4.79 -5.34 13.22
CA GLU A 285 -3.78 -6.19 13.86
C GLU A 285 -2.70 -6.59 12.86
N HIS A 286 -3.09 -7.00 11.65
CA HIS A 286 -2.17 -7.46 10.60
C HIS A 286 -2.81 -7.36 9.21
N VAL A 287 -2.05 -6.98 8.20
CA VAL A 287 -2.45 -7.08 6.78
C VAL A 287 -1.34 -7.71 5.95
N THR A 288 -1.73 -8.58 5.02
CA THR A 288 -0.85 -9.11 3.97
C THR A 288 -1.41 -8.78 2.60
N VAL A 289 -0.54 -8.44 1.66
CA VAL A 289 -0.91 -8.12 0.28
C VAL A 289 0.02 -8.85 -0.67
N GLU A 290 -0.55 -9.51 -1.67
CA GLU A 290 0.16 -9.97 -2.85
C GLU A 290 -0.23 -9.10 -4.04
N ARG A 291 0.75 -8.77 -4.88
CA ARG A 291 0.55 -7.93 -6.06
C ARG A 291 1.25 -8.52 -7.27
N GLU A 292 0.59 -8.46 -8.41
CA GLU A 292 1.10 -8.83 -9.72
C GLU A 292 0.69 -7.78 -10.74
N GLY A 293 1.49 -7.56 -11.78
CA GLY A 293 1.19 -6.52 -12.75
C GLY A 293 2.28 -6.30 -13.78
N SER A 294 2.24 -5.14 -14.42
CA SER A 294 3.25 -4.71 -15.37
C SER A 294 3.57 -3.22 -15.23
N LEU A 295 4.82 -2.87 -15.54
CA LEU A 295 5.29 -1.49 -15.71
C LEU A 295 5.75 -1.31 -17.16
N ARG A 296 5.05 -0.42 -17.87
CA ARG A 296 5.40 0.02 -19.21
C ARG A 296 6.10 1.38 -19.14
N MET A 297 7.23 1.50 -19.82
CA MET A 297 7.99 2.74 -19.93
C MET A 297 8.20 3.06 -21.40
N GLU A 298 7.76 4.24 -21.83
CA GLU A 298 7.91 4.74 -23.18
C GLU A 298 8.71 6.05 -23.17
N SER A 299 9.81 6.10 -23.92
CA SER A 299 10.63 7.32 -24.02
C SER A 299 10.94 7.67 -25.47
N LYS A 300 10.82 8.96 -25.80
CA LYS A 300 11.20 9.53 -27.09
C LYS A 300 12.28 10.57 -26.86
N ASN A 301 13.48 10.29 -27.37
CA ASN A 301 14.65 11.14 -27.20
C ASN A 301 15.15 11.58 -28.58
N SER A 302 15.54 12.85 -28.69
CA SER A 302 16.21 13.37 -29.87
C SER A 302 17.67 13.65 -29.54
N MET A 303 18.58 13.09 -30.34
CA MET A 303 20.02 13.30 -30.19
C MET A 303 20.62 13.88 -31.46
N SER A 304 21.42 14.95 -31.30
CA SER A 304 22.13 15.56 -32.41
C SER A 304 23.62 15.27 -32.33
N ARG A 305 24.24 14.84 -33.44
CA ARG A 305 25.69 14.68 -33.57
C ARG A 305 26.16 15.40 -34.84
N GLY A 306 26.72 16.60 -34.65
CA GLY A 306 27.05 17.50 -35.77
C GLY A 306 25.78 18.04 -36.42
N GLU A 307 25.65 17.89 -37.73
CA GLU A 307 24.46 18.31 -38.49
C GLU A 307 23.35 17.24 -38.55
N GLN A 308 23.61 16.04 -38.01
CA GLN A 308 22.64 14.93 -38.03
C GLN A 308 21.84 14.89 -36.73
N SER A 309 20.52 14.73 -36.87
CA SER A 309 19.59 14.47 -35.77
C SER A 309 19.08 13.04 -35.86
N PHE A 310 18.96 12.38 -34.71
CA PHE A 310 18.46 11.02 -34.57
C PHE A 310 17.30 11.02 -33.59
N GLU A 311 16.20 10.38 -33.96
CA GLU A 311 15.11 10.08 -33.04
C GLU A 311 15.26 8.65 -32.53
N ILE A 312 15.29 8.51 -31.20
CA ILE A 312 15.29 7.23 -30.52
C ILE A 312 13.98 7.09 -29.78
N HIS A 313 13.23 6.05 -30.12
CA HIS A 313 12.04 5.65 -29.38
C HIS A 313 12.31 4.31 -28.71
N THR A 314 12.13 4.27 -27.40
CA THR A 314 12.32 3.06 -26.59
C THR A 314 11.03 2.73 -25.88
N LEU A 315 10.60 1.48 -26.00
CA LEU A 315 9.51 0.90 -25.25
C LEU A 315 10.06 -0.25 -24.40
N VAL A 316 9.77 -0.25 -23.11
CA VAL A 316 10.16 -1.29 -22.17
C VAL A 316 8.93 -1.76 -21.41
N GLU A 317 8.77 -3.07 -21.29
CA GLU A 317 7.73 -3.69 -20.46
C GLU A 317 8.40 -4.60 -19.42
N LEU A 318 8.04 -4.37 -18.15
CA LEU A 318 8.52 -5.17 -17.02
C LEU A 318 7.33 -5.86 -16.36
N ALA A 319 7.41 -7.17 -16.16
CA ALA A 319 6.52 -7.90 -15.26
C ALA A 319 6.81 -7.50 -13.82
N LEU A 320 5.79 -7.21 -13.02
CA LEU A 320 5.90 -6.84 -11.61
C LEU A 320 5.26 -7.92 -10.75
N ASN A 321 5.96 -8.32 -9.69
CA ASN A 321 5.41 -9.12 -8.60
C ASN A 321 5.83 -8.50 -7.28
N GLY A 322 5.04 -8.66 -6.22
CA GLY A 322 5.41 -8.16 -4.90
C GLY A 322 4.57 -8.73 -3.77
N LYS A 323 5.09 -8.54 -2.57
CA LYS A 323 4.44 -8.93 -1.31
C LYS A 323 4.70 -7.87 -0.26
N ASP A 324 3.63 -7.48 0.41
CA ASP A 324 3.65 -6.48 1.47
C ASP A 324 3.02 -7.07 2.74
N GLU A 325 3.57 -6.73 3.89
CA GLU A 325 3.11 -7.16 5.21
C GLU A 325 3.15 -5.96 6.16
N VAL A 326 2.07 -5.75 6.93
CA VAL A 326 2.03 -4.73 7.98
C VAL A 326 1.49 -5.31 9.27
N VAL A 327 2.28 -5.22 10.34
CA VAL A 327 1.94 -5.71 11.67
C VAL A 327 1.70 -4.55 12.63
N PHE A 328 0.61 -4.58 13.38
CA PHE A 328 0.16 -3.54 14.32
C PHE A 328 0.26 -4.01 15.77
N ALA A 329 1.48 -4.11 16.29
CA ALA A 329 1.74 -4.57 17.65
C ALA A 329 1.46 -3.48 18.70
N PRO A 330 1.16 -3.83 19.96
CA PRO A 330 1.29 -2.90 21.08
C PRO A 330 2.72 -2.34 21.16
N ALA A 331 2.87 -1.06 21.47
CA ALA A 331 4.16 -0.47 21.83
C ALA A 331 4.23 -0.27 23.35
N GLU A 332 5.42 -0.46 23.93
CA GLU A 332 5.69 -0.21 25.35
C GLU A 332 5.76 1.29 25.70
#